data_AF-A0A8J6PYM1-F1
#
_entry.id   AF-A0A8J6PYM1-F1
#
_cell.length_a   1.000
_cell.length_b   1.000
_cell.length_c   1.000
_cell.angle_alpha   90.00
_cell.angle_beta   90.00
_cell.angle_gamma   90.00
#
_symmetry.space_group_name_H-M   'P 1'
#
loop_
_entity.id
_entity.type
_entity.pdbx_description
1 polymer ?
#
loop_
_entity_poly.entity_id
_entity_poly.type
_entity_poly.pdbx_seq_one_letter_code
_entity_poly.pdbx_strand_id
1 'polypeptide(L)'
;MNDTFQYRLTKSEKREIAQNLIEILQKDAEIKQQTSIFISNWILTASNEKRKAFFDVWEIVLKNYLPSERPILFRSCQRVSKKNKIASFTGRLECAKRFSDGKGTLIICDTNETLKFEEFSKADNYTKSFYPLFRVLIRAKNSGGSGFSERILNDYIGENEYIMKIDMENMQGLKWK
;
A
#
# COMPACT_ATOMS: atom_id res chain seq x y z
N MET A 1 -25.11 7.66 -17.83
CA MET A 1 -24.80 8.63 -16.76
C MET A 1 -23.42 8.27 -16.22
N ASN A 2 -22.40 9.09 -16.48
CA ASN A 2 -21.05 8.87 -15.95
C ASN A 2 -20.90 9.65 -14.64
N ASP A 3 -21.58 9.20 -13.59
CA ASP A 3 -21.25 9.65 -12.23
C ASP A 3 -19.87 9.11 -11.88
N THR A 4 -18.86 9.94 -12.10
CA THR A 4 -17.49 9.59 -11.78
C THR A 4 -17.41 9.56 -10.26
N PHE A 5 -17.29 8.39 -9.64
CA PHE A 5 -17.14 8.25 -8.20
C PHE A 5 -16.04 9.19 -7.69
N GLN A 6 -16.44 10.25 -6.97
CA GLN A 6 -15.51 11.21 -6.38
C GLN A 6 -15.33 10.88 -4.91
N TYR A 7 -14.39 9.99 -4.62
CA TYR A 7 -13.97 9.76 -3.24
C TYR A 7 -13.32 11.03 -2.67
N ARG A 8 -14.00 11.67 -1.71
CA ARG A 8 -13.58 12.92 -1.07
C ARG A 8 -13.40 12.68 0.42
N LEU A 9 -12.31 13.23 0.95
CA LEU A 9 -12.01 13.24 2.38
C LEU A 9 -11.56 14.65 2.77
N THR A 10 -12.08 15.13 3.88
CA THR A 10 -11.62 16.32 4.59
C THR A 10 -10.22 16.11 5.16
N LYS A 11 -9.59 17.19 5.62
CA LYS A 11 -8.25 17.13 6.23
C LYS A 11 -8.24 16.35 7.55
N SER A 12 -9.31 16.44 8.34
CA SER A 12 -9.45 15.69 9.60
C SER A 12 -9.63 14.19 9.32
N GLU A 13 -10.55 13.80 8.44
CA GLU A 13 -10.78 12.39 8.09
C GLU A 13 -9.49 11.72 7.58
N LYS A 14 -8.72 12.41 6.71
CA LYS A 14 -7.43 11.89 6.25
C LYS A 14 -6.47 11.58 7.39
N ARG A 15 -6.40 12.47 8.39
CA ARG A 15 -5.52 12.29 9.57
C ARG A 15 -6.02 11.17 10.45
N GLU A 16 -7.32 11.08 10.68
CA GLU A 16 -7.92 10.04 11.52
C GLU A 16 -7.75 8.64 10.91
N ILE A 17 -8.00 8.51 9.61
CA ILE A 17 -7.76 7.26 8.86
C ILE A 17 -6.29 6.89 8.92
N ALA A 18 -5.39 7.83 8.62
CA ALA A 18 -3.95 7.56 8.66
C ALA A 18 -3.46 7.15 10.05
N GLN A 19 -3.93 7.85 11.10
CA GLN A 19 -3.60 7.51 12.48
C GLN A 19 -4.10 6.11 12.84
N ASN A 20 -5.35 5.79 12.48
CA ASN A 20 -5.90 4.47 12.76
C ASN A 20 -5.13 3.36 12.03
N LEU A 21 -4.74 3.56 10.76
CA LEU A 21 -3.86 2.62 10.04
C LEU A 21 -2.57 2.33 10.82
N ILE A 22 -1.87 3.38 11.27
CA ILE A 22 -0.62 3.22 12.03
C ILE A 22 -0.86 2.44 13.33
N GLU A 23 -1.90 2.82 14.08
CA GLU A 23 -2.20 2.23 15.38
C GLU A 23 -2.68 0.78 15.30
N ILE A 24 -3.36 0.39 14.21
CA ILE A 24 -3.79 -1.00 13.98
C ILE A 24 -2.60 -1.97 14.02
N LEU A 25 -1.45 -1.57 13.45
CA LEU A 25 -0.27 -2.43 13.34
C LEU A 25 0.77 -2.20 14.44
N GLN A 26 0.85 -0.99 15.00
CA GLN A 26 1.85 -0.67 16.03
C GLN A 26 1.33 -0.77 17.47
N LYS A 27 0.03 -0.57 17.68
CA LYS A 27 -0.59 -0.48 19.02
C LYS A 27 -1.77 -1.43 19.20
N ASP A 28 -1.97 -2.35 18.25
CA ASP A 28 -3.07 -3.30 18.29
C ASP A 28 -4.47 -2.65 18.34
N ALA A 29 -4.63 -1.47 17.73
CA ALA A 29 -5.90 -0.75 17.76
C ALA A 29 -7.00 -1.43 16.91
N GLU A 30 -8.27 -1.14 17.25
CA GLU A 30 -9.43 -1.57 16.47
C GLU A 30 -9.46 -0.87 15.10
N ILE A 31 -9.93 -1.60 14.08
CA ILE A 31 -10.14 -1.05 12.73
C ILE A 31 -11.43 -0.25 12.72
N LYS A 32 -11.32 1.08 12.61
CA LYS A 32 -12.49 1.96 12.53
C LYS A 32 -13.20 1.81 11.18
N GLN A 33 -14.50 2.02 11.17
CA GLN A 33 -15.35 1.92 9.96
C GLN A 33 -14.84 2.81 8.81
N GLN A 34 -14.44 4.06 9.09
CA GLN A 34 -13.88 4.94 8.05
C GLN A 34 -12.60 4.38 7.41
N THR A 35 -11.79 3.66 8.19
CA THR A 35 -10.54 3.04 7.74
C THR A 35 -10.84 1.81 6.88
N SER A 36 -11.80 0.97 7.25
CA SER A 36 -12.18 -0.18 6.43
C SER A 36 -12.83 0.24 5.10
N ILE A 37 -13.65 1.31 5.11
CA ILE A 37 -14.18 1.94 3.89
C ILE A 37 -13.04 2.48 3.02
N PHE A 38 -12.09 3.20 3.61
CA PHE A 38 -10.92 3.72 2.88
C PHE A 38 -10.12 2.61 2.21
N ILE A 39 -9.79 1.54 2.95
CA ILE A 39 -9.04 0.39 2.42
C ILE A 39 -9.83 -0.29 1.31
N SER A 40 -11.13 -0.53 1.51
CA SER A 40 -12.00 -1.16 0.51
C SER A 40 -12.03 -0.34 -0.78
N ASN A 41 -12.18 0.98 -0.66
CA ASN A 41 -12.12 1.88 -1.82
C ASN A 41 -10.73 1.87 -2.46
N TRP A 42 -9.65 1.82 -1.69
CA TRP A 42 -8.30 1.73 -2.23
C TRP A 42 -8.11 0.47 -3.08
N ILE A 43 -8.53 -0.68 -2.57
CA ILE A 43 -8.41 -1.98 -3.23
C ILE A 43 -9.25 -2.02 -4.51
N LEU A 44 -10.51 -1.60 -4.43
CA LEU A 44 -11.48 -1.74 -5.51
C LEU A 44 -11.38 -0.66 -6.60
N THR A 45 -10.74 0.48 -6.31
CA THR A 45 -10.59 1.58 -7.29
C THR A 45 -9.42 1.33 -8.22
N ALA A 46 -9.60 1.44 -9.54
CA ALA A 46 -8.52 1.24 -10.50
C ALA A 46 -7.41 2.31 -10.36
N SER A 47 -6.19 1.98 -10.74
CA SER A 47 -5.03 2.87 -10.52
C SER A 47 -5.12 4.24 -11.22
N ASN A 48 -5.85 4.33 -12.32
CA ASN A 48 -6.14 5.55 -13.08
C ASN A 48 -7.29 6.38 -12.47
N GLU A 49 -8.10 5.78 -11.61
CA GLU A 49 -9.23 6.42 -10.93
C GLU A 49 -8.87 6.94 -9.55
N LYS A 50 -7.81 6.41 -8.93
CA LYS A 50 -7.28 6.87 -7.64
C LYS A 50 -6.92 8.36 -7.71
N ARG A 51 -7.62 9.17 -6.92
CA ARG A 51 -7.42 10.64 -6.81
C ARG A 51 -6.53 11.01 -5.64
N LYS A 52 -6.20 12.30 -5.55
CA LYS A 52 -5.34 12.91 -4.51
C LYS A 52 -5.72 12.50 -3.08
N ALA A 53 -7.01 12.35 -2.78
CA ALA A 53 -7.48 11.98 -1.44
C ALA A 53 -6.88 10.66 -0.93
N PHE A 54 -6.72 9.65 -1.79
CA PHE A 54 -6.06 8.39 -1.41
C PHE A 54 -4.59 8.59 -1.10
N PHE A 55 -3.89 9.30 -1.98
CA PHE A 55 -2.45 9.51 -1.86
C PHE A 55 -2.09 10.37 -0.65
N ASP A 56 -2.93 11.35 -0.30
CA ASP A 56 -2.72 12.19 0.89
C ASP A 56 -2.73 11.36 2.18
N VAL A 57 -3.63 10.36 2.30
CA VAL A 57 -3.67 9.46 3.47
C VAL A 57 -2.41 8.60 3.50
N TRP A 58 -2.06 7.97 2.38
CA TRP A 58 -0.86 7.13 2.32
C TRP A 58 0.42 7.92 2.57
N GLU A 59 0.49 9.18 2.15
CA GLU A 59 1.64 10.03 2.45
C GLU A 59 1.79 10.27 3.95
N ILE A 60 0.68 10.48 4.68
CA ILE A 60 0.71 10.60 6.15
C ILE A 60 1.15 9.27 6.77
N VAL A 61 0.58 8.14 6.32
CA VAL A 61 0.93 6.81 6.84
C VAL A 61 2.42 6.51 6.64
N LEU A 62 2.93 6.66 5.42
CA LEU A 62 4.32 6.34 5.09
C LEU A 62 5.33 7.24 5.83
N LYS A 63 4.96 8.48 6.17
CA LYS A 63 5.80 9.38 6.98
C LYS A 63 5.91 8.97 8.45
N ASN A 64 4.90 8.29 8.99
CA ASN A 64 4.78 8.06 10.43
C ASN A 64 4.80 6.57 10.82
N TYR A 65 4.65 5.67 9.85
CA TYR A 65 4.72 4.23 10.06
C TYR A 65 6.16 3.74 9.89
N LEU A 66 6.61 2.95 10.88
CA LEU A 66 7.91 2.31 10.90
C LEU A 66 7.75 0.79 10.71
N PRO A 67 8.10 0.24 9.53
CA PRO A 67 8.02 -1.21 9.30
C PRO A 67 9.07 -1.96 10.12
N SER A 68 8.67 -3.06 10.75
CA SER A 68 9.56 -3.96 11.49
C SER A 68 10.10 -5.12 10.63
N GLU A 69 9.40 -5.49 9.56
CA GLU A 69 9.83 -6.53 8.62
C GLU A 69 10.65 -5.96 7.46
N ARG A 70 11.39 -6.82 6.76
CA ARG A 70 12.20 -6.47 5.58
C ARG A 70 11.96 -7.45 4.42
N PRO A 71 10.76 -7.42 3.79
CA PRO A 71 10.43 -8.30 2.67
C PRO A 71 11.07 -7.83 1.35
N ILE A 72 11.21 -8.74 0.38
CA ILE A 72 11.43 -8.34 -1.01
C ILE A 72 10.07 -8.02 -1.62
N LEU A 73 9.94 -6.82 -2.18
CA LEU A 73 8.69 -6.33 -2.75
C LEU A 73 8.77 -6.25 -4.27
N PHE A 74 7.67 -6.65 -4.91
CA PHE A 74 7.53 -6.72 -6.36
C PHE A 74 6.40 -5.82 -6.83
N ARG A 75 6.58 -5.17 -7.98
CA ARG A 75 5.52 -4.44 -8.65
C ARG A 75 5.62 -4.61 -10.15
N SER A 76 4.52 -5.00 -10.78
CA SER A 76 4.44 -4.95 -12.24
C SER A 76 3.87 -3.64 -12.73
N CYS A 77 4.43 -3.14 -13.83
CA CYS A 77 3.94 -1.96 -14.53
C CYS A 77 4.22 -2.05 -16.02
N GLN A 78 3.34 -1.48 -16.86
CA GLN A 78 3.59 -1.45 -18.31
C GLN A 78 4.77 -0.55 -18.68
N ARG A 79 4.95 0.54 -17.93
CA ARG A 79 6.07 1.48 -18.05
C ARG A 79 6.49 1.90 -16.65
N VAL A 80 7.80 2.03 -16.44
CA VAL A 80 8.34 2.64 -15.23
C VAL A 80 7.82 4.08 -15.18
N SER A 81 6.94 4.37 -14.21
CA SER A 81 6.30 5.69 -14.12
C SER A 81 7.23 6.74 -13.53
N LYS A 82 6.77 8.00 -13.50
CA LYS A 82 7.45 9.13 -12.86
C LYS A 82 7.97 8.76 -11.46
N LYS A 83 9.15 9.30 -11.13
CA LYS A 83 9.77 9.21 -9.79
C LYS A 83 8.74 9.56 -8.71
N ASN A 84 8.89 8.98 -7.52
CA ASN A 84 8.18 9.39 -6.31
C ASN A 84 6.65 9.13 -6.26
N LYS A 85 6.12 8.21 -7.07
CA LYS A 85 4.70 7.85 -7.03
C LYS A 85 4.41 6.79 -5.95
N ILE A 86 3.40 7.00 -5.11
CA ILE A 86 2.87 5.96 -4.21
C ILE A 86 2.11 4.91 -5.03
N ALA A 87 2.40 3.64 -4.78
CA ALA A 87 1.85 2.52 -5.50
C ALA A 87 1.75 1.26 -4.66
N SER A 88 0.92 0.32 -5.12
CA SER A 88 0.83 -1.02 -4.57
C SER A 88 1.98 -1.90 -5.07
N PHE A 89 2.58 -2.64 -4.15
CA PHE A 89 3.56 -3.69 -4.34
C PHE A 89 2.99 -4.98 -3.75
N THR A 90 3.59 -6.11 -4.07
CA THR A 90 3.26 -7.42 -3.52
C THR A 90 4.53 -8.11 -3.02
N GLY A 91 4.43 -8.82 -1.90
CA GLY A 91 5.49 -9.73 -1.44
C GLY A 91 5.56 -11.05 -2.22
N ARG A 92 4.76 -11.23 -3.28
CA ARG A 92 4.68 -12.47 -4.06
C ARG A 92 4.98 -12.23 -5.54
N LEU A 93 6.08 -12.80 -6.03
CA LEU A 93 6.48 -12.71 -7.44
C LEU A 93 5.42 -13.27 -8.40
N GLU A 94 4.76 -14.38 -8.04
CA GLU A 94 3.67 -14.96 -8.84
C GLU A 94 2.52 -13.95 -9.05
N CYS A 95 2.10 -13.25 -7.98
CA CYS A 95 1.05 -12.24 -8.08
C CYS A 95 1.49 -11.09 -8.99
N ALA A 96 2.72 -10.61 -8.86
CA ALA A 96 3.27 -9.59 -9.75
C ALA A 96 3.22 -10.05 -11.22
N LYS A 97 3.62 -11.29 -11.51
CA LYS A 97 3.55 -11.85 -12.87
C LYS A 97 2.11 -11.87 -13.38
N ARG A 98 1.18 -12.40 -12.58
CA ARG A 98 -0.26 -12.49 -12.90
C ARG A 98 -0.89 -11.13 -13.18
N PHE A 99 -0.61 -10.09 -12.38
CA PHE A 99 -1.15 -8.74 -12.58
C PHE A 99 -0.78 -8.09 -13.92
N SER A 100 0.22 -8.63 -14.61
CA SER A 100 0.71 -8.09 -15.87
C SER A 100 0.64 -9.08 -17.01
N ASP A 101 0.06 -10.26 -16.80
CA ASP A 101 0.12 -11.38 -17.73
C ASP A 101 1.55 -11.69 -18.21
N GLY A 102 2.55 -11.48 -17.33
CA GLY A 102 3.97 -11.59 -17.66
C GLY A 102 4.47 -10.56 -18.69
N LYS A 103 3.88 -9.37 -18.77
CA LYS A 103 4.24 -8.33 -19.75
C LYS A 103 4.71 -7.03 -19.07
N GLY A 104 5.58 -6.29 -19.75
CA GLY A 104 6.07 -4.99 -19.28
C GLY A 104 7.29 -5.11 -18.36
N THR A 105 7.29 -4.34 -17.27
CA THR A 105 8.41 -4.20 -16.34
C THR A 105 8.03 -4.64 -14.93
N LEU A 106 8.87 -5.49 -14.36
CA LEU A 106 8.93 -5.84 -12.96
C LEU A 106 9.86 -4.87 -12.22
N ILE A 107 9.34 -4.18 -11.21
CA ILE A 107 10.12 -3.42 -10.24
C ILE A 107 10.34 -4.33 -9.03
N ILE A 108 11.58 -4.41 -8.56
CA ILE A 108 11.99 -5.17 -7.38
C ILE A 108 12.61 -4.20 -6.38
N CYS A 109 12.14 -4.28 -5.14
CA CYS A 109 12.72 -3.58 -4.00
C CYS A 109 13.16 -4.60 -2.96
N ASP A 110 14.47 -4.74 -2.76
CA ASP A 110 15.01 -5.43 -1.60
C ASP A 110 14.97 -4.45 -0.42
N THR A 111 13.95 -4.58 0.43
CA THR A 111 13.79 -3.62 1.53
C THR A 111 14.91 -3.72 2.58
N ASN A 112 15.68 -4.81 2.63
CA ASN A 112 16.81 -4.92 3.54
C ASN A 112 17.99 -4.06 3.08
N GLU A 113 18.26 -4.03 1.77
CA GLU A 113 19.32 -3.21 1.19
C GLU A 113 18.92 -1.75 1.04
N THR A 114 17.68 -1.51 0.61
CA THR A 114 17.14 -0.18 0.29
C THR A 114 16.75 0.61 1.55
N LEU A 115 16.34 -0.05 2.65
CA LEU A 115 15.79 0.58 3.86
C LEU A 115 16.72 0.40 5.08
N LYS A 116 17.84 1.14 5.10
CA LYS A 116 18.79 1.10 6.21
C LYS A 116 18.21 1.77 7.47
N PHE A 117 18.31 1.08 8.61
CA PHE A 117 17.73 1.49 9.91
C PHE A 117 18.17 2.88 10.39
N GLU A 118 19.43 3.25 10.14
CA GLU A 118 20.02 4.51 10.63
C GLU A 118 19.31 5.76 10.08
N GLU A 119 18.70 5.66 8.89
CA GLU A 119 18.03 6.77 8.21
C GLU A 119 16.59 7.03 8.67
N PHE A 120 15.99 6.14 9.48
CA PHE A 120 14.65 6.33 10.07
C PHE A 120 14.65 7.14 11.38
N SER A 121 15.83 7.44 11.93
CA SER A 121 15.97 8.31 13.11
C SER A 121 15.49 9.75 12.84
N LYS A 122 15.33 10.14 11.57
CA LYS A 122 14.76 11.42 11.15
C LYS A 122 13.49 11.16 10.34
N ALA A 123 12.37 11.72 10.77
CA ALA A 123 11.03 11.56 10.18
C ALA A 123 10.88 12.04 8.70
N ASP A 124 11.96 12.46 8.05
CA ASP A 124 11.96 13.04 6.70
C ASP A 124 12.22 12.04 5.56
N ASN A 125 12.67 10.81 5.84
CA ASN A 125 13.03 9.82 4.80
C ASN A 125 11.89 8.84 4.44
N TYR A 126 10.65 9.31 4.35
CA TYR A 126 9.48 8.46 4.04
C TYR A 126 9.49 7.85 2.62
N THR A 127 10.40 8.27 1.73
CA THR A 127 10.67 7.60 0.45
C THR A 127 11.12 6.16 0.64
N LYS A 128 11.65 5.84 1.82
CA LYS A 128 12.19 4.54 2.23
C LYS A 128 11.25 3.79 3.19
N SER A 129 9.96 4.13 3.25
CA SER A 129 8.98 3.40 4.09
C SER A 129 7.96 2.66 3.24
N PHE A 130 7.33 1.64 3.83
CA PHE A 130 6.21 0.92 3.25
C PHE A 130 5.17 0.58 4.33
N TYR A 131 3.94 0.30 3.91
CA TYR A 131 2.86 -0.13 4.78
C TYR A 131 2.31 -1.50 4.34
N PRO A 132 2.35 -2.55 5.20
CA PRO A 132 1.90 -3.89 4.85
C PRO A 132 0.38 -4.03 4.96
N LEU A 133 -0.36 -3.55 3.95
CA LEU A 133 -1.83 -3.49 3.97
C LEU A 133 -2.49 -4.86 4.22
N PHE A 134 -1.91 -5.93 3.68
CA PHE A 134 -2.42 -7.29 3.90
C PHE A 134 -2.49 -7.69 5.39
N ARG A 135 -1.62 -7.15 6.26
CA ARG A 135 -1.64 -7.40 7.71
C ARG A 135 -2.92 -6.86 8.35
N VAL A 136 -3.42 -5.73 7.86
CA VAL A 136 -4.70 -5.16 8.30
C VAL A 136 -5.86 -6.09 7.92
N LEU A 137 -5.83 -6.65 6.71
CA LEU A 137 -6.87 -7.58 6.24
C LEU A 137 -6.83 -8.91 7.02
N ILE A 138 -5.65 -9.44 7.34
CA ILE A 138 -5.51 -10.61 8.22
C ILE A 138 -6.10 -10.34 9.59
N ARG A 139 -5.77 -9.18 10.19
CA ARG A 139 -6.34 -8.77 11.48
C ARG A 139 -7.86 -8.67 11.40
N ALA A 140 -8.38 -7.99 10.39
CA ALA A 140 -9.81 -7.88 10.17
C ALA A 140 -10.50 -9.25 10.09
N LYS A 141 -9.96 -10.17 9.30
CA LYS A 141 -10.48 -11.55 9.18
C LYS A 141 -10.48 -12.27 10.53
N ASN A 142 -9.41 -12.15 11.31
CA ASN A 142 -9.31 -12.75 12.64
C ASN A 142 -10.27 -12.10 13.66
N SER A 143 -10.66 -10.84 13.45
CA SER A 143 -11.62 -10.10 14.28
C SER A 143 -13.07 -10.15 13.75
N GLY A 144 -13.42 -11.15 12.93
CA GLY A 144 -14.80 -11.32 12.44
C GLY A 144 -15.20 -10.39 11.29
N GLY A 145 -14.21 -9.79 10.60
CA GLY A 145 -14.38 -9.07 9.34
C GLY A 145 -14.20 -7.56 9.43
N SER A 146 -14.36 -6.94 10.60
CA SER A 146 -14.11 -5.50 10.86
C SER A 146 -14.60 -4.52 9.79
N GLY A 147 -15.80 -4.76 9.23
CA GLY A 147 -16.43 -3.93 8.21
C GLY A 147 -15.96 -4.17 6.77
N PHE A 148 -15.09 -5.15 6.53
CA PHE A 148 -14.76 -5.63 5.19
C PHE A 148 -15.77 -6.68 4.73
N SER A 149 -16.02 -6.72 3.42
CA SER A 149 -16.77 -7.83 2.82
C SER A 149 -15.91 -9.10 2.80
N GLU A 150 -16.56 -10.27 2.89
CA GLU A 150 -15.87 -11.56 2.79
C GLU A 150 -15.07 -11.69 1.48
N ARG A 151 -15.60 -11.14 0.39
CA ARG A 151 -14.93 -11.09 -0.90
C ARG A 151 -13.58 -10.37 -0.81
N ILE A 152 -13.53 -9.19 -0.18
CA ILE A 152 -12.27 -8.46 -0.02
C ILE A 152 -11.26 -9.29 0.78
N LEU A 153 -11.72 -9.89 1.88
CA LEU A 153 -10.83 -10.66 2.76
C LEU A 153 -10.31 -11.94 2.07
N ASN A 154 -11.15 -12.63 1.30
CA ASN A 154 -10.75 -13.87 0.65
C ASN A 154 -9.89 -13.64 -0.59
N ASP A 155 -10.21 -12.61 -1.39
CA ASP A 155 -9.53 -12.38 -2.67
C ASP A 155 -8.18 -11.66 -2.47
N TYR A 156 -8.09 -10.71 -1.53
CA TYR A 156 -6.95 -9.77 -1.46
C TYR A 156 -5.92 -10.06 -0.37
N ILE A 157 -6.25 -10.84 0.68
CA ILE A 157 -5.23 -11.25 1.68
C ILE A 157 -4.08 -12.00 0.99
N GLY A 158 -4.40 -12.87 0.02
CA GLY A 158 -3.43 -13.68 -0.71
C GLY A 158 -2.51 -12.88 -1.63
N GLU A 159 -2.87 -11.65 -1.99
CA GLU A 159 -2.05 -10.78 -2.83
C GLU A 159 -0.84 -10.23 -2.08
N ASN A 160 -0.84 -10.28 -0.74
CA ASN A 160 0.24 -9.78 0.09
C ASN A 160 0.62 -8.33 -0.27
N GLU A 161 -0.39 -7.44 -0.31
CA GLU A 161 -0.25 -6.05 -0.76
C GLU A 161 0.52 -5.18 0.25
N TYR A 162 1.47 -4.40 -0.28
CA TYR A 162 2.24 -3.37 0.39
C TYR A 162 2.06 -2.03 -0.31
N ILE A 163 1.94 -0.94 0.45
CA ILE A 163 1.91 0.41 -0.09
C ILE A 163 3.27 1.04 0.07
N MET A 164 3.87 1.51 -1.02
CA MET A 164 5.21 2.09 -1.01
C MET A 164 5.34 3.20 -2.07
N LYS A 165 6.28 4.13 -1.84
CA LYS A 165 6.68 5.12 -2.83
C LYS A 165 7.73 4.53 -3.78
N ILE A 166 7.53 4.65 -5.09
CA ILE A 166 8.50 4.19 -6.08
C ILE A 166 9.73 5.10 -6.05
N ASP A 167 10.88 4.47 -5.83
CA ASP A 167 12.18 5.10 -5.86
C ASP A 167 13.14 4.28 -6.75
N MET A 168 13.23 4.69 -8.03
CA MET A 168 14.08 3.98 -9.01
C MET A 168 15.58 4.17 -8.78
N GLU A 169 16.00 5.04 -7.85
CA GLU A 169 17.42 5.16 -7.49
C GLU A 169 17.86 4.00 -6.59
N ASN A 170 16.92 3.41 -5.84
CA ASN A 170 17.18 2.33 -4.90
C ASN A 170 16.43 1.03 -5.23
N MET A 171 15.72 0.97 -6.37
CA MET A 171 14.96 -0.20 -6.84
C MET A 171 15.47 -0.69 -8.19
N GLN A 172 15.31 -1.99 -8.44
CA GLN A 172 15.68 -2.60 -9.71
C GLN A 172 14.48 -2.70 -10.66
N GLY A 173 14.69 -2.41 -11.95
CA GLY A 173 13.70 -2.59 -13.00
C GLY A 173 14.13 -3.65 -14.00
N LEU A 174 13.36 -4.73 -14.12
CA LEU A 174 13.59 -5.83 -15.05
C LEU A 174 12.43 -5.95 -16.03
N LYS A 175 12.69 -6.33 -17.29
CA LYS A 175 11.60 -6.72 -18.19
C LYS A 175 11.17 -8.15 -17.89
N TRP A 176 9.87 -8.40 -17.92
CA TRP A 176 9.38 -9.78 -17.95
C TRP A 176 9.93 -10.48 -19.19
N LYS A 177 10.28 -11.76 -19.04
CA LYS A 177 10.65 -12.64 -20.15
C LYS A 177 9.43 -13.38 -20.65
#